data_AF-K2G0I6-F1
#
_entry.id   AF-K2G0I6-F1
#
_cell.length_a   1.000
_cell.length_b   1.000
_cell.length_c   1.000
_cell.angle_alpha   90.00
_cell.angle_beta   90.00
_cell.angle_gamma   90.00
#
_symmetry.space_group_name_H-M   'P 1'
#
loop_
_entity.id
_entity.type
_entity.pdbx_description
1 polymer ?
#
loop_
_entity_poly.entity_id
_entity_poly.type
_entity_poly.pdbx_seq_one_letter_code
_entity_poly.pdbx_strand_id
1 'polypeptide(L)'
;MKEWREVRAAELKYMNSGNRKAYAAYREADPEQRRAILAERAAAFYGKHRPAVELPHDPEQERPAPARAPEQARASEPTPAPSRERDGRQTDSVVGQYEAERRERAARGTDSSRAEFNTIKRELDAARLLASVSRTHGVMPDKYEVTKGKDGGDRIRCGRRNLNVSDFLTQELHLPWRDAAPILQQTYAEQIGHAAPQQARPAPRRDLWAEYRREWQPQQRERREQDWQEQKKREQERRAELRREYLAERRAVQNDRALKPAARKAALSVSSMGKVVKDIELRKAIAGERDALKARYRMKPADQYRAYLAERAGNGDADALAELRRQRSPQRAPTGERIEHQTGQQPEAAPIMKPAAYKVDQQGNVTYYDQQKRAMFTDRGEAVEFGQQERDTIEQGLRLALAKFGPHIRLRGGSEEYNNMMADVAADTGLYVEFSDKALQDRYSQRREATQAGRDYFTKSKAAQGGQQPERDQPEQTAQHERERQAQKPD
;
A
#
# COMPACT_ATOMS: atom_id res chain seq x y z
N MET A 1 -17.19 -13.16 -44.97
CA MET A 1 -18.40 -12.50 -44.42
C MET A 1 -19.58 -13.46 -44.22
N LYS A 2 -19.90 -14.34 -45.19
CA LYS A 2 -21.06 -15.26 -45.13
C LYS A 2 -20.94 -16.33 -44.03
N GLU A 3 -19.80 -17.01 -43.96
CA GLU A 3 -19.49 -18.02 -42.93
C GLU A 3 -19.47 -17.47 -41.49
N TRP A 4 -19.10 -16.19 -41.33
CA TRP A 4 -19.09 -15.53 -40.03
C TRP A 4 -20.51 -15.35 -39.47
N ARG A 5 -21.44 -14.93 -40.33
CA ARG A 5 -22.85 -14.70 -39.96
C ARG A 5 -23.61 -16.01 -39.75
N GLU A 6 -23.27 -17.03 -40.51
CA GLU A 6 -24.00 -18.31 -40.49
C GLU A 6 -23.51 -19.28 -39.40
N VAL A 7 -22.22 -19.26 -39.02
CA VAL A 7 -21.66 -20.27 -38.11
C VAL A 7 -20.93 -19.65 -36.91
N ARG A 8 -19.94 -18.77 -37.15
CA ARG A 8 -19.08 -18.24 -36.07
C ARG A 8 -19.84 -17.39 -35.05
N ALA A 9 -20.79 -16.58 -35.49
CA ALA A 9 -21.60 -15.75 -34.60
C ALA A 9 -22.52 -16.59 -33.69
N ALA A 10 -23.09 -17.68 -34.22
CA ALA A 10 -23.92 -18.61 -33.46
C ALA A 10 -23.09 -19.47 -32.51
N GLU A 11 -21.89 -19.90 -32.92
CA GLU A 11 -20.93 -20.63 -32.09
C GLU A 11 -20.53 -19.80 -30.86
N LEU A 12 -20.12 -18.53 -31.06
CA LEU A 12 -19.77 -17.62 -29.97
C LEU A 12 -20.92 -17.35 -28.99
N LYS A 13 -22.17 -17.33 -29.48
CA LYS A 13 -23.35 -16.99 -28.68
C LYS A 13 -23.92 -18.18 -27.90
N TYR A 14 -23.91 -19.38 -28.49
CA TYR A 14 -24.61 -20.55 -27.94
C TYR A 14 -23.69 -21.69 -27.49
N MET A 15 -22.39 -21.64 -27.82
CA MET A 15 -21.39 -22.59 -27.33
C MET A 15 -20.50 -21.92 -26.28
N ASN A 16 -20.69 -22.30 -25.02
CA ASN A 16 -19.83 -21.86 -23.92
C ASN A 16 -18.79 -22.94 -23.60
N SER A 17 -17.50 -22.57 -23.58
CA SER A 17 -16.37 -23.47 -23.32
C SER A 17 -16.38 -24.13 -21.93
N GLY A 18 -17.27 -23.68 -21.03
CA GLY A 18 -17.50 -24.30 -19.72
C GLY A 18 -18.24 -25.65 -19.77
N ASN A 19 -18.97 -25.98 -20.85
CA ASN A 19 -19.64 -27.28 -21.01
C ASN A 19 -18.81 -28.21 -21.90
N ARG A 20 -17.76 -28.79 -21.32
CA ARG A 20 -16.73 -29.59 -22.01
C ARG A 20 -17.29 -30.74 -22.85
N LYS A 21 -18.35 -31.42 -22.38
CA LYS A 21 -18.98 -32.53 -23.10
C LYS A 21 -19.68 -32.08 -24.38
N ALA A 22 -20.37 -30.94 -24.31
CA ALA A 22 -21.07 -30.36 -25.46
C ALA A 22 -20.11 -29.76 -26.49
N TYR A 23 -19.00 -29.17 -26.03
CA TYR A 23 -17.97 -28.61 -26.90
C TYR A 23 -17.15 -29.70 -27.60
N ALA A 24 -16.87 -30.82 -26.92
CA ALA A 24 -16.22 -31.97 -27.54
C ALA A 24 -17.05 -32.58 -28.68
N ALA A 25 -18.34 -32.84 -28.44
CA ALA A 25 -19.26 -33.35 -29.46
C ALA A 25 -19.43 -32.40 -30.66
N TYR A 26 -19.38 -31.08 -30.43
CA TYR A 26 -19.42 -30.08 -31.51
C TYR A 26 -18.13 -30.06 -32.34
N ARG A 27 -16.96 -30.28 -31.71
CA ARG A 27 -15.66 -30.28 -32.36
C ARG A 27 -15.46 -31.50 -33.27
N GLU A 28 -16.00 -32.65 -32.89
CA GLU A 28 -15.92 -33.91 -33.64
C GLU A 28 -16.99 -34.02 -34.74
N ALA A 29 -18.01 -33.17 -34.74
CA ALA A 29 -19.12 -33.18 -35.70
C ALA A 29 -18.79 -32.54 -37.06
N ASP A 30 -19.43 -33.03 -38.12
CA ASP A 30 -19.34 -32.50 -39.48
C ASP A 30 -20.05 -31.14 -39.65
N PRO A 31 -19.76 -30.35 -40.72
CA PRO A 31 -20.29 -29.00 -40.86
C PRO A 31 -21.82 -28.88 -40.81
N GLU A 32 -22.56 -29.84 -41.35
CA GLU A 32 -24.03 -29.88 -41.27
C GLU A 32 -24.52 -30.22 -39.86
N GLN A 33 -23.86 -31.17 -39.20
CA GLN A 33 -24.16 -31.56 -37.82
C GLN A 33 -23.89 -30.42 -36.84
N ARG A 34 -22.81 -29.65 -37.04
CA ARG A 34 -22.51 -28.43 -36.27
C ARG A 34 -23.62 -27.39 -36.40
N ARG A 35 -24.18 -27.21 -37.59
CA ARG A 35 -25.32 -26.30 -37.82
C ARG A 35 -26.57 -26.79 -37.08
N ALA A 36 -26.86 -28.09 -37.13
CA ALA A 36 -27.98 -28.67 -36.38
C ALA A 36 -27.84 -28.49 -34.86
N ILE A 37 -26.65 -28.74 -34.30
CA ILE A 37 -26.36 -28.56 -32.87
C ILE A 37 -26.54 -27.09 -32.44
N LEU A 38 -26.12 -26.14 -33.29
CA LEU A 38 -26.31 -24.71 -33.02
C LEU A 38 -27.77 -24.28 -33.13
N ALA A 39 -28.52 -24.83 -34.09
CA ALA A 39 -29.95 -24.54 -34.28
C ALA A 39 -30.79 -25.06 -33.12
N GLU A 40 -30.55 -26.28 -32.66
CA GLU A 40 -31.22 -26.88 -31.49
C GLU A 40 -30.97 -26.06 -30.22
N ARG A 41 -29.72 -25.62 -30.01
CA ARG A 41 -29.37 -24.75 -28.89
C ARG A 41 -30.00 -23.38 -28.96
N ALA A 42 -30.05 -22.79 -30.16
CA ALA A 42 -30.73 -21.52 -30.36
C ALA A 42 -32.23 -21.67 -30.04
N ALA A 43 -32.88 -22.74 -30.52
CA ALA A 43 -34.28 -23.03 -30.23
C ALA A 43 -34.53 -23.23 -28.72
N ALA A 44 -33.68 -23.98 -28.01
CA ALA A 44 -33.78 -24.15 -26.56
C ALA A 44 -33.57 -22.83 -25.79
N PHE A 45 -32.65 -21.98 -26.26
CA PHE A 45 -32.42 -20.66 -25.69
C PHE A 45 -33.64 -19.76 -25.85
N TYR A 46 -34.21 -19.66 -27.05
CA TYR A 46 -35.40 -18.83 -27.30
C TYR A 46 -36.68 -19.41 -26.68
N GLY A 47 -36.81 -20.74 -26.62
CA GLY A 47 -37.91 -21.40 -25.91
C GLY A 47 -37.94 -21.09 -24.41
N LYS A 48 -36.77 -20.87 -23.81
CA LYS A 48 -36.64 -20.48 -22.39
C LYS A 48 -36.79 -18.97 -22.15
N HIS A 49 -36.66 -18.15 -23.20
CA HIS A 49 -36.58 -16.69 -23.10
C HIS A 49 -37.64 -15.93 -23.91
N ARG A 50 -38.65 -16.58 -24.48
CA ARG A 50 -39.79 -15.92 -25.12
C ARG A 50 -40.75 -15.38 -24.04
N PRO A 51 -40.99 -14.06 -23.93
CA PRO A 51 -42.00 -13.52 -23.03
C PRO A 51 -43.39 -13.93 -23.50
N ALA A 52 -44.22 -14.43 -22.58
CA ALA A 52 -45.60 -14.80 -22.83
C ALA A 52 -46.49 -13.55 -22.87
N VAL A 53 -46.48 -12.78 -23.98
CA VAL A 53 -47.58 -11.90 -24.40
C VAL A 53 -47.51 -11.71 -25.92
N GLU A 54 -48.29 -12.48 -26.68
CA GLU A 54 -48.75 -12.13 -28.02
C GLU A 54 -50.23 -12.54 -28.07
N LEU A 55 -51.13 -11.55 -27.98
CA LEU A 55 -52.54 -11.73 -28.31
C LEU A 55 -52.67 -11.91 -29.84
N PRO A 56 -53.56 -12.79 -30.34
CA PRO A 56 -53.77 -12.94 -31.77
C PRO A 56 -54.44 -11.69 -32.36
N HIS A 57 -53.94 -11.26 -33.51
CA HIS A 57 -54.49 -10.20 -34.34
C HIS A 57 -55.67 -10.76 -35.17
N ASP A 58 -56.86 -10.17 -34.99
CA ASP A 58 -58.08 -10.53 -35.72
C ASP A 58 -58.23 -9.62 -36.95
N PRO A 59 -58.35 -10.15 -38.20
CA PRO A 59 -58.24 -9.35 -39.42
C PRO A 59 -59.61 -8.95 -39.99
N GLU A 60 -60.52 -8.40 -39.18
CA GLU A 60 -61.74 -7.76 -39.67
C GLU A 60 -62.09 -6.53 -38.85
N GLN A 61 -61.52 -5.37 -39.23
CA GLN A 61 -62.15 -4.05 -39.12
C GLN A 61 -61.22 -2.98 -39.73
N GLU A 62 -61.31 -2.81 -41.04
CA GLU A 62 -60.94 -1.56 -41.69
C GLU A 62 -62.10 -0.56 -41.58
N ARG A 63 -61.83 0.68 -41.12
CA ARG A 63 -62.29 1.96 -41.73
C ARG A 63 -61.90 3.18 -40.86
N PRO A 64 -61.84 4.41 -41.45
CA PRO A 64 -60.60 5.17 -41.51
C PRO A 64 -60.58 6.45 -40.65
N ALA A 65 -59.39 7.05 -40.58
CA ALA A 65 -59.08 8.28 -39.86
C ALA A 65 -59.92 9.50 -40.30
N PRO A 66 -60.08 10.50 -39.40
CA PRO A 66 -60.10 11.89 -39.79
C PRO A 66 -58.96 12.71 -39.14
N ALA A 67 -58.78 13.90 -39.70
CA ALA A 67 -57.58 14.74 -39.65
C ALA A 67 -57.44 15.64 -38.41
N ARG A 68 -56.20 16.13 -38.21
CA ARG A 68 -55.71 17.36 -37.53
C ARG A 68 -56.75 18.51 -37.45
N ALA A 69 -56.83 19.43 -36.48
CA ALA A 69 -55.97 20.01 -35.40
C ALA A 69 -56.91 20.84 -34.43
N PRO A 70 -56.49 21.77 -33.52
CA PRO A 70 -55.16 22.16 -33.03
C PRO A 70 -55.01 22.31 -31.48
N GLU A 71 -53.73 22.31 -31.07
CA GLU A 71 -53.06 23.12 -30.03
C GLU A 71 -53.82 23.65 -28.79
N GLN A 72 -53.41 23.19 -27.60
CA GLN A 72 -53.31 24.04 -26.41
C GLN A 72 -52.26 23.52 -25.41
N ALA A 73 -51.50 24.48 -24.89
CA ALA A 73 -50.28 24.34 -24.12
C ALA A 73 -50.44 23.60 -22.79
N ARG A 74 -49.41 22.82 -22.41
CA ARG A 74 -48.92 22.74 -21.03
C ARG A 74 -47.51 22.15 -21.00
N ALA A 75 -46.61 22.95 -20.44
CA ALA A 75 -45.25 22.59 -20.07
C ALA A 75 -45.23 21.38 -19.13
N SER A 76 -44.27 20.49 -19.32
CA SER A 76 -43.53 19.73 -18.29
C SER A 76 -42.49 18.85 -18.98
N GLU A 77 -41.22 19.12 -18.74
CA GLU A 77 -40.09 18.29 -19.16
C GLU A 77 -40.17 16.87 -18.58
N PRO A 78 -39.78 15.83 -19.33
CA PRO A 78 -39.34 14.57 -18.74
C PRO A 78 -37.81 14.47 -18.81
N THR A 79 -37.21 14.41 -17.63
CA THR A 79 -35.82 13.99 -17.38
C THR A 79 -35.61 12.56 -17.90
N PRO A 80 -34.54 12.25 -18.68
CA PRO A 80 -34.15 10.87 -18.89
C PRO A 80 -33.25 10.39 -17.73
N ALA A 81 -33.68 9.33 -17.07
CA ALA A 81 -32.89 8.54 -16.14
C ALA A 81 -31.70 7.84 -16.86
N PRO A 82 -30.58 7.58 -16.16
CA PRO A 82 -29.28 7.34 -16.78
C PRO A 82 -29.17 5.94 -17.40
N SER A 83 -28.89 5.91 -18.69
CA SER A 83 -28.41 4.71 -19.37
C SER A 83 -27.00 4.39 -18.86
N ARG A 84 -26.92 3.29 -18.11
CA ARG A 84 -25.72 2.62 -17.61
C ARG A 84 -24.53 2.78 -18.57
N GLU A 85 -23.53 3.53 -18.13
CA GLU A 85 -22.21 3.59 -18.73
C GLU A 85 -21.63 2.17 -18.77
N ARG A 86 -21.52 1.66 -20.00
CA ARG A 86 -20.66 0.51 -20.29
C ARG A 86 -19.25 1.07 -20.25
N ASP A 87 -18.48 0.61 -19.26
CA ASP A 87 -17.09 0.97 -18.96
C ASP A 87 -16.13 0.47 -20.07
N GLY A 88 -16.31 1.01 -21.27
CA GLY A 88 -15.43 0.86 -22.42
C GLY A 88 -14.88 2.23 -22.75
N ARG A 89 -13.56 2.39 -22.63
CA ARG A 89 -12.88 3.65 -22.93
C ARG A 89 -13.31 4.13 -24.32
N GLN A 90 -13.64 5.42 -24.44
CA GLN A 90 -14.01 6.06 -25.72
C GLN A 90 -12.95 5.89 -26.83
N THR A 91 -11.76 5.37 -26.52
CA THR A 91 -10.65 5.08 -27.42
C THR A 91 -10.75 3.75 -28.18
N ASP A 92 -11.71 2.88 -27.86
CA ASP A 92 -11.80 1.54 -28.47
C ASP A 92 -12.68 1.52 -29.73
N SER A 93 -13.31 2.65 -30.08
CA SER A 93 -13.99 2.84 -31.36
C SER A 93 -12.99 3.38 -32.39
N VAL A 94 -13.07 2.88 -33.64
CA VAL A 94 -12.30 3.40 -34.79
C VAL A 94 -12.49 4.92 -34.95
N VAL A 95 -13.68 5.43 -34.62
CA VAL A 95 -13.98 6.87 -34.62
C VAL A 95 -13.23 7.59 -33.49
N GLY A 96 -13.18 7.00 -32.29
CA GLY A 96 -12.45 7.54 -31.15
C GLY A 96 -10.93 7.54 -31.34
N GLN A 97 -10.38 6.54 -32.04
CA GLN A 97 -8.98 6.51 -32.46
C GLN A 97 -8.68 7.62 -33.48
N TYR A 98 -9.53 7.80 -34.48
CA TYR A 98 -9.36 8.83 -35.51
C TYR A 98 -9.49 10.25 -34.95
N GLU A 99 -10.41 10.48 -34.00
CA GLU A 99 -10.54 11.75 -33.30
C GLU A 99 -9.37 12.05 -32.36
N ALA A 100 -8.84 11.03 -31.67
CA ALA A 100 -7.62 11.14 -30.88
C ALA A 100 -6.42 11.48 -31.76
N GLU A 101 -6.26 10.79 -32.91
CA GLU A 101 -5.17 11.04 -33.86
C GLU A 101 -5.28 12.43 -34.51
N ARG A 102 -6.49 12.88 -34.85
CA ARG A 102 -6.75 14.23 -35.39
C ARG A 102 -6.49 15.31 -34.34
N ARG A 103 -6.90 15.10 -33.08
CA ARG A 103 -6.55 16.01 -31.97
C ARG A 103 -5.05 16.01 -31.69
N GLU A 104 -4.37 14.88 -31.82
CA GLU A 104 -2.92 14.80 -31.67
C GLU A 104 -2.19 15.54 -32.80
N ARG A 105 -2.67 15.43 -34.05
CA ARG A 105 -2.15 16.21 -35.19
C ARG A 105 -2.42 17.71 -35.04
N ALA A 106 -3.58 18.09 -34.50
CA ALA A 106 -3.90 19.49 -34.19
C ALA A 106 -3.12 20.03 -32.99
N ALA A 107 -2.83 19.19 -31.98
CA ALA A 107 -2.01 19.54 -30.81
C ALA A 107 -0.50 19.63 -31.12
N ARG A 108 -0.04 19.04 -32.23
CA ARG A 108 1.28 19.32 -32.84
C ARG A 108 1.33 20.67 -33.57
N GLY A 109 0.37 21.56 -33.26
CA GLY A 109 0.01 22.75 -34.05
C GLY A 109 1.10 23.79 -34.23
N THR A 110 0.92 24.56 -35.31
CA THR A 110 1.57 25.82 -35.73
C THR A 110 3.10 25.82 -35.83
N ASP A 111 3.62 26.50 -36.86
CA ASP A 111 5.08 26.64 -37.07
C ASP A 111 5.80 27.25 -35.86
N SER A 112 5.11 28.10 -35.09
CA SER A 112 5.63 28.69 -33.85
C SER A 112 5.87 27.65 -32.75
N SER A 113 4.93 26.74 -32.46
CA SER A 113 5.17 25.68 -31.46
C SER A 113 6.23 24.70 -31.94
N ARG A 114 6.29 24.43 -33.26
CA ARG A 114 7.34 23.57 -33.83
C ARG A 114 8.73 24.18 -33.68
N ALA A 115 8.86 25.50 -33.85
CA ALA A 115 10.10 26.23 -33.61
C ALA A 115 10.48 26.19 -32.12
N GLU A 116 9.53 26.40 -31.21
CA GLU A 116 9.74 26.31 -29.76
C GLU A 116 10.29 24.93 -29.35
N PHE A 117 9.65 23.84 -29.77
CA PHE A 117 10.12 22.49 -29.44
C PHE A 117 11.45 22.12 -30.10
N ASN A 118 11.78 22.70 -31.26
CA ASN A 118 13.11 22.54 -31.85
C ASN A 118 14.19 23.21 -31.00
N THR A 119 13.92 24.40 -30.46
CA THR A 119 14.80 25.07 -29.50
C THR A 119 14.96 24.24 -28.23
N ILE A 120 13.85 23.76 -27.65
CA ILE A 120 13.89 22.91 -26.45
C ILE A 120 14.71 21.64 -26.70
N LYS A 121 14.55 20.99 -27.86
CA LYS A 121 15.34 19.79 -28.22
C LYS A 121 16.85 20.03 -28.28
N ARG A 122 17.27 21.25 -28.65
CA ARG A 122 18.68 21.61 -28.81
C ARG A 122 19.30 22.08 -27.50
N GLU A 123 18.55 22.81 -26.69
CA GLU A 123 19.11 23.58 -25.56
C GLU A 123 18.75 23.02 -24.19
N LEU A 124 17.72 22.17 -24.07
CA LEU A 124 17.36 21.55 -22.79
C LEU A 124 18.44 20.58 -22.32
N ASP A 125 18.91 20.79 -21.10
CA ASP A 125 19.81 19.89 -20.38
C ASP A 125 19.08 18.58 -20.06
N ALA A 126 19.58 17.48 -20.62
CA ALA A 126 18.97 16.17 -20.43
C ALA A 126 19.07 15.67 -18.98
N ALA A 127 20.10 16.06 -18.23
CA ALA A 127 20.22 15.68 -16.82
C ALA A 127 19.11 16.33 -15.97
N ARG A 128 18.76 17.59 -16.27
CA ARG A 128 17.62 18.28 -15.63
C ARG A 128 16.29 17.62 -15.98
N LEU A 129 16.09 17.24 -17.24
CA LEU A 129 14.90 16.51 -17.64
C LEU A 129 14.81 15.15 -16.92
N LEU A 130 15.89 14.37 -16.91
CA LEU A 130 15.95 13.08 -16.21
C LEU A 130 15.62 13.25 -14.72
N ALA A 131 16.10 14.31 -14.06
CA ALA A 131 15.79 14.59 -12.67
C ALA A 131 14.30 14.93 -12.43
N SER A 132 13.69 15.74 -13.30
CA SER A 132 12.26 16.06 -13.24
C SER A 132 11.39 14.82 -13.44
N VAL A 133 11.71 14.03 -14.45
CA VAL A 133 10.96 12.84 -14.81
C VAL A 133 11.19 11.71 -13.81
N SER A 134 12.33 11.69 -13.12
CA SER A 134 12.58 10.82 -11.98
C SER A 134 11.58 11.05 -10.83
N ARG A 135 11.25 12.32 -10.54
CA ARG A 135 10.26 12.67 -9.49
C ARG A 135 8.81 12.41 -9.92
N THR A 136 8.49 12.65 -11.17
CA THR A 136 7.10 12.55 -11.65
C THR A 136 6.75 11.13 -12.10
N HIS A 137 7.65 10.46 -12.83
CA HIS A 137 7.41 9.18 -13.51
C HIS A 137 8.28 8.03 -12.99
N GLY A 138 9.20 8.29 -12.04
CA GLY A 138 9.99 7.23 -11.40
C GLY A 138 11.18 6.72 -12.24
N VAL A 139 11.62 7.50 -13.22
CA VAL A 139 12.83 7.22 -14.00
C VAL A 139 14.07 7.22 -13.08
N MET A 140 14.98 6.28 -13.30
CA MET A 140 16.27 6.23 -12.59
C MET A 140 17.33 6.90 -13.47
N PRO A 141 17.80 8.12 -13.16
CA PRO A 141 18.75 8.85 -14.01
C PRO A 141 20.03 8.07 -14.25
N ASP A 142 20.56 7.39 -13.22
CA ASP A 142 21.81 6.62 -13.29
C ASP A 142 21.79 5.48 -14.31
N LYS A 143 20.60 5.06 -14.76
CA LYS A 143 20.45 4.08 -15.84
C LYS A 143 20.82 4.67 -17.21
N TYR A 144 20.77 5.99 -17.34
CA TYR A 144 20.85 6.69 -18.61
C TYR A 144 22.10 7.56 -18.66
N GLU A 145 22.90 7.38 -19.71
CA GLU A 145 24.06 8.21 -19.98
C GLU A 145 23.63 9.40 -20.86
N VAL A 146 24.02 10.61 -20.46
CA VAL A 146 23.83 11.82 -21.28
C VAL A 146 25.04 11.97 -22.20
N THR A 147 24.76 12.02 -23.49
CA THR A 147 25.73 12.20 -24.57
C THR A 147 25.36 13.42 -25.41
N LYS A 148 26.22 13.86 -26.32
CA LYS A 148 25.92 14.97 -27.24
C LYS A 148 25.61 14.46 -28.64
N GLY A 149 24.58 15.03 -29.27
CA GLY A 149 24.22 14.78 -30.66
C GLY A 149 25.07 15.60 -31.65
N LYS A 150 24.98 15.28 -32.94
CA LYS A 150 25.66 16.04 -34.02
C LYS A 150 25.19 17.51 -34.11
N ASP A 151 23.99 17.77 -33.60
CA ASP A 151 23.33 19.05 -33.48
C ASP A 151 23.70 19.83 -32.20
N GLY A 152 24.61 19.30 -31.38
CA GLY A 152 25.07 19.92 -30.13
C GLY A 152 24.11 19.77 -28.94
N GLY A 153 22.87 19.31 -29.19
CA GLY A 153 21.89 19.03 -28.16
C GLY A 153 22.17 17.75 -27.39
N ASP A 154 21.64 17.68 -26.17
CA ASP A 154 21.79 16.50 -25.31
C ASP A 154 20.97 15.31 -25.83
N ARG A 155 21.56 14.12 -25.68
CA ARG A 155 21.00 12.84 -26.07
C ARG A 155 21.07 11.87 -24.91
N ILE A 156 20.00 11.12 -24.70
CA ILE A 156 19.85 10.16 -23.60
C ILE A 156 19.99 8.75 -24.17
N ARG A 157 21.05 8.05 -23.75
CA ARG A 157 21.34 6.68 -24.19
C ARG A 157 20.40 5.69 -23.50
N CYS A 158 19.55 5.04 -24.29
CA CYS A 158 18.55 4.05 -23.86
C CYS A 158 18.88 2.69 -24.48
N GLY A 159 19.77 1.94 -23.85
CA GLY A 159 20.30 0.68 -24.39
C GLY A 159 21.03 0.90 -25.71
N ARG A 160 20.49 0.37 -26.82
CA ARG A 160 21.05 0.57 -28.17
C ARG A 160 20.59 1.87 -28.85
N ARG A 161 19.60 2.58 -28.28
CA ARG A 161 19.04 3.81 -28.84
C ARG A 161 19.71 5.04 -28.21
N ASN A 162 19.86 6.12 -28.98
CA ASN A 162 20.31 7.41 -28.44
C ASN A 162 19.26 8.48 -28.76
N LEU A 163 18.39 8.77 -27.80
CA LEU A 163 17.16 9.54 -28.00
C LEU A 163 17.39 11.00 -27.64
N ASN A 164 16.71 11.94 -28.32
CA ASN A 164 16.63 13.32 -27.81
C ASN A 164 15.65 13.41 -26.64
N VAL A 165 15.59 14.56 -25.97
CA VAL A 165 14.72 14.82 -24.83
C VAL A 165 13.23 14.54 -25.09
N SER A 166 12.72 14.83 -26.29
CA SER A 166 11.31 14.57 -26.65
C SER A 166 11.04 13.11 -26.98
N ASP A 167 11.95 12.47 -27.72
CA ASP A 167 11.88 11.05 -28.05
C ASP A 167 12.04 10.18 -26.82
N PHE A 168 12.80 10.62 -25.82
CA PHE A 168 12.88 9.95 -24.53
C PHE A 168 11.50 9.85 -23.86
N LEU A 169 10.77 10.97 -23.76
CA LEU A 169 9.44 10.96 -23.14
C LEU A 169 8.43 10.12 -23.93
N THR A 170 8.48 10.16 -25.26
CA THR A 170 7.47 9.52 -26.12
C THR A 170 7.80 8.06 -26.46
N GLN A 171 9.08 7.70 -26.60
CA GLN A 171 9.51 6.36 -27.04
C GLN A 171 10.09 5.48 -25.94
N GLU A 172 10.69 6.06 -24.89
CA GLU A 172 11.17 5.29 -23.73
C GLU A 172 10.12 5.24 -22.62
N LEU A 173 9.42 6.35 -22.35
CA LEU A 173 8.38 6.42 -21.31
C LEU A 173 6.95 6.23 -21.83
N HIS A 174 6.77 6.18 -23.15
CA HIS A 174 5.49 6.01 -23.81
C HIS A 174 4.43 7.05 -23.38
N LEU A 175 4.87 8.27 -23.07
CA LEU A 175 3.97 9.37 -22.75
C LEU A 175 3.33 9.91 -24.01
N PRO A 176 2.00 10.14 -24.03
CA PRO A 176 1.36 10.82 -25.16
C PRO A 176 1.89 12.26 -25.25
N TRP A 177 1.94 12.81 -26.47
CA TRP A 177 2.52 14.14 -26.68
C TRP A 177 1.88 15.24 -25.82
N ARG A 178 0.57 15.13 -25.56
CA ARG A 178 -0.16 16.04 -24.67
C ARG A 178 0.43 16.12 -23.26
N ASP A 179 0.99 15.03 -22.75
CA ASP A 179 1.60 14.97 -21.42
C ASP A 179 3.11 15.26 -21.48
N ALA A 180 3.78 14.85 -22.57
CA ALA A 180 5.20 15.09 -22.78
C ALA A 180 5.55 16.58 -23.03
N ALA A 181 4.73 17.29 -23.80
CA ALA A 181 4.98 18.68 -24.18
C ALA A 181 5.06 19.64 -22.97
N PRO A 182 4.09 19.63 -22.02
CA PRO A 182 4.19 20.45 -20.81
C PRO A 182 5.43 20.16 -19.97
N ILE A 183 5.87 18.89 -19.89
CA ILE A 183 7.07 18.51 -19.13
C ILE A 183 8.31 19.17 -19.76
N LEU A 184 8.43 19.14 -21.09
CA LEU A 184 9.53 19.76 -21.82
C LEU A 184 9.54 21.28 -21.64
N GLN A 185 8.37 21.93 -21.78
CA GLN A 185 8.24 23.37 -21.63
C GLN A 185 8.57 23.83 -20.20
N GLN A 186 8.02 23.15 -19.19
CA GLN A 186 8.26 23.49 -17.79
C GLN A 186 9.73 23.31 -17.42
N THR A 187 10.33 22.18 -17.78
CA THR A 187 11.75 21.92 -17.45
C THR A 187 12.69 22.89 -18.15
N TYR A 188 12.36 23.29 -19.38
CA TYR A 188 13.11 24.29 -20.13
C TYR A 188 12.93 25.71 -19.55
N ALA A 189 11.72 26.09 -19.17
CA ALA A 189 11.45 27.37 -18.51
C ALA A 189 12.21 27.49 -17.17
N GLU A 190 12.23 26.42 -16.36
CA GLU A 190 13.02 26.35 -15.12
C GLU A 190 14.53 26.49 -15.40
N GLN A 191 15.02 25.94 -16.51
CA GLN A 191 16.43 26.07 -16.92
C GLN A 191 16.77 27.52 -17.32
N ILE A 192 15.93 28.17 -18.13
CA ILE A 192 16.14 29.57 -18.54
C ILE A 192 16.04 30.51 -17.32
N GLY A 193 15.14 30.22 -16.38
CA GLY A 193 15.01 30.96 -15.13
C GLY A 193 16.19 30.80 -14.16
N HIS A 194 17.29 30.14 -14.57
CA HIS A 194 18.46 29.82 -13.76
C HIS A 194 18.12 29.14 -12.42
N ALA A 195 17.01 28.39 -12.37
CA ALA A 195 16.67 27.62 -11.18
C ALA A 195 17.79 26.58 -10.92
N ALA A 196 18.18 26.42 -9.66
CA ALA A 196 19.14 25.39 -9.29
C ALA A 196 18.62 24.02 -9.78
N PRO A 197 19.49 23.15 -10.35
CA PRO A 197 19.08 21.83 -10.78
C PRO A 197 18.44 21.09 -9.61
N GLN A 198 17.15 20.78 -9.72
CA GLN A 198 16.47 20.00 -8.71
C GLN A 198 17.06 18.58 -8.73
N GLN A 199 17.58 18.11 -7.59
CA GLN A 199 18.20 16.79 -7.48
C GLN A 199 17.21 15.69 -7.92
N ALA A 200 17.70 14.74 -8.72
CA ALA A 200 16.90 13.62 -9.18
C ALA A 200 16.47 12.72 -8.02
N ARG A 201 15.45 11.86 -8.22
CA ARG A 201 15.24 10.83 -7.19
C ARG A 201 16.46 9.92 -7.18
N PRO A 202 17.02 9.69 -5.99
CA PRO A 202 18.11 8.76 -5.87
C PRO A 202 17.70 7.36 -6.35
N ALA A 203 18.58 6.70 -7.12
CA ALA A 203 18.34 5.31 -7.47
C ALA A 203 18.35 4.44 -6.19
N PRO A 204 17.44 3.45 -6.10
CA PRO A 204 17.51 2.45 -5.05
C PRO A 204 18.90 1.82 -4.98
N ARG A 205 19.42 1.58 -3.76
CA ARG A 205 20.62 0.77 -3.58
C ARG A 205 20.46 -0.56 -4.35
N ARG A 206 21.38 -0.82 -5.28
CA ARG A 206 21.25 -1.88 -6.31
C ARG A 206 21.03 -3.25 -5.70
N ASP A 207 21.64 -3.53 -4.56
CA ASP A 207 21.55 -4.81 -3.87
C ASP A 207 20.17 -5.02 -3.23
N LEU A 208 19.66 -4.01 -2.51
CA LEU A 208 18.32 -4.03 -1.90
C LEU A 208 17.21 -4.24 -2.96
N TRP A 209 17.34 -3.57 -4.11
CA TRP A 209 16.38 -3.69 -5.21
C TRP A 209 16.47 -5.04 -5.95
N ALA A 210 17.67 -5.61 -6.07
CA ALA A 210 17.86 -6.94 -6.66
C ALA A 210 17.21 -8.02 -5.79
N GLU A 211 17.44 -7.97 -4.47
CA GLU A 211 16.86 -8.91 -3.50
C GLU A 211 15.34 -8.78 -3.41
N TYR A 212 14.80 -7.54 -3.41
CA TYR A 212 13.36 -7.30 -3.50
C TYR A 212 12.70 -8.03 -4.67
N ARG A 213 13.31 -7.97 -5.86
CA ARG A 213 12.78 -8.63 -7.05
C ARG A 213 12.92 -10.15 -6.99
N ARG A 214 14.01 -10.65 -6.40
CA ARG A 214 14.31 -12.10 -6.33
C ARG A 214 13.45 -12.82 -5.32
N GLU A 215 13.26 -12.26 -4.13
CA GLU A 215 12.73 -13.01 -2.98
C GLU A 215 11.39 -12.46 -2.50
N TRP A 216 11.28 -11.15 -2.38
CA TRP A 216 10.12 -10.55 -1.74
C TRP A 216 8.87 -10.56 -2.63
N GLN A 217 9.01 -10.35 -3.95
CA GLN A 217 7.85 -10.44 -4.86
C GLN A 217 7.21 -11.84 -4.91
N PRO A 218 7.98 -12.94 -5.03
CA PRO A 218 7.42 -14.29 -4.90
C PRO A 218 6.75 -14.54 -3.54
N GLN A 219 7.43 -14.20 -2.44
CA GLN A 219 6.88 -14.38 -1.09
C GLN A 219 5.57 -13.60 -0.88
N GLN A 220 5.46 -12.38 -1.41
CA GLN A 220 4.22 -11.61 -1.32
C GLN A 220 3.09 -12.20 -2.16
N ARG A 221 3.41 -12.82 -3.31
CA ARG A 221 2.42 -13.56 -4.09
C ARG A 221 1.94 -14.79 -3.35
N GLU A 222 2.84 -15.51 -2.68
CA GLU A 222 2.50 -16.68 -1.86
C GLU A 222 1.66 -16.29 -0.64
N ARG A 223 2.06 -15.26 0.12
CA ARG A 223 1.27 -14.73 1.26
C ARG A 223 -0.13 -14.30 0.81
N ARG A 224 -0.23 -13.60 -0.33
CA ARG A 224 -1.52 -13.23 -0.93
C ARG A 224 -2.36 -14.46 -1.24
N GLU A 225 -1.78 -15.48 -1.89
CA GLU A 225 -2.50 -16.69 -2.23
C GLU A 225 -2.98 -17.42 -0.96
N GLN A 226 -2.13 -17.53 0.07
CA GLN A 226 -2.50 -18.12 1.36
C GLN A 226 -3.67 -17.38 2.02
N ASP A 227 -3.61 -16.06 2.13
CA ASP A 227 -4.71 -15.26 2.69
C ASP A 227 -6.00 -15.45 1.87
N TRP A 228 -5.92 -15.54 0.54
CA TRP A 228 -7.07 -15.80 -0.32
C TRP A 228 -7.64 -17.21 -0.15
N GLN A 229 -6.80 -18.22 0.06
CA GLN A 229 -7.22 -19.59 0.32
C GLN A 229 -7.89 -19.71 1.69
N GLU A 230 -7.33 -19.07 2.72
CA GLU A 230 -7.94 -19.01 4.04
C GLU A 230 -9.29 -18.29 4.00
N GLN A 231 -9.38 -17.16 3.30
CA GLN A 231 -10.63 -16.44 3.10
C GLN A 231 -11.67 -17.33 2.39
N LYS A 232 -11.30 -18.03 1.31
CA LYS A 232 -12.20 -18.98 0.63
C LYS A 232 -12.66 -20.11 1.56
N LYS A 233 -11.79 -20.64 2.41
CA LYS A 233 -12.13 -21.68 3.38
C LYS A 233 -13.17 -21.17 4.38
N ARG A 234 -12.95 -20.00 4.98
CA ARG A 234 -13.89 -19.34 5.90
C ARG A 234 -15.23 -19.02 5.22
N GLU A 235 -15.22 -18.63 3.95
CA GLU A 235 -16.44 -18.43 3.15
C GLU A 235 -17.20 -19.75 2.95
N GLN A 236 -16.50 -20.84 2.65
CA GLN A 236 -17.10 -22.17 2.46
C GLN A 236 -17.71 -22.71 3.75
N GLU A 237 -17.02 -22.57 4.88
CA GLU A 237 -17.46 -22.99 6.21
C GLU A 237 -18.74 -22.26 6.62
N ARG A 238 -18.78 -20.92 6.54
CA ARG A 238 -19.98 -20.13 6.87
C ARG A 238 -21.17 -20.47 5.97
N ARG A 239 -20.94 -20.68 4.68
CA ARG A 239 -22.01 -21.12 3.76
C ARG A 239 -22.48 -22.53 4.07
N ALA A 240 -21.59 -23.42 4.51
CA ALA A 240 -21.94 -24.79 4.89
C ALA A 240 -22.74 -24.81 6.20
N GLU A 241 -22.36 -23.99 7.17
CA GLU A 241 -23.07 -23.82 8.43
C GLU A 241 -24.48 -23.27 8.21
N LEU A 242 -24.63 -22.20 7.43
CA LEU A 242 -25.94 -21.65 7.10
C LEU A 242 -26.84 -22.67 6.37
N ARG A 243 -26.26 -23.48 5.48
CA ARG A 243 -26.99 -24.60 4.85
C ARG A 243 -27.40 -25.65 5.87
N ARG A 244 -26.53 -25.99 6.83
CA ARG A 244 -26.81 -26.97 7.88
C ARG A 244 -27.95 -26.50 8.78
N GLU A 245 -27.92 -25.24 9.20
CA GLU A 245 -29.01 -24.60 9.97
C GLU A 245 -30.34 -24.67 9.22
N TYR A 246 -30.38 -24.19 7.97
CA TYR A 246 -31.61 -24.23 7.17
C TYR A 246 -32.16 -25.65 6.98
N LEU A 247 -31.29 -26.63 6.72
CA LEU A 247 -31.71 -28.03 6.59
C LEU A 247 -32.24 -28.59 7.92
N ALA A 248 -31.67 -28.19 9.06
CA ALA A 248 -32.14 -28.60 10.38
C ALA A 248 -33.52 -27.98 10.69
N GLU A 249 -33.70 -26.67 10.47
CA GLU A 249 -34.99 -25.98 10.61
C GLU A 249 -36.07 -26.64 9.74
N ARG A 250 -35.73 -26.91 8.48
CA ARG A 250 -36.64 -27.56 7.53
C ARG A 250 -37.02 -28.97 7.99
N ARG A 251 -36.07 -29.76 8.49
CA ARG A 251 -36.33 -31.11 9.02
C ARG A 251 -37.20 -31.06 10.28
N ALA A 252 -37.00 -30.08 11.18
CA ALA A 252 -37.83 -29.90 12.36
C ALA A 252 -39.29 -29.62 11.98
N VAL A 253 -39.54 -28.69 11.05
CA VAL A 253 -40.89 -28.38 10.55
C VAL A 253 -41.54 -29.57 9.84
N GLN A 254 -40.75 -30.37 9.11
CA GLN A 254 -41.25 -31.58 8.44
C GLN A 254 -41.63 -32.69 9.42
N ASN A 255 -40.86 -32.86 10.50
CA ASN A 255 -41.04 -33.93 11.48
C ASN A 255 -42.09 -33.59 12.56
N ASP A 256 -42.52 -32.33 12.65
CA ASP A 256 -43.57 -31.91 13.58
C ASP A 256 -44.93 -32.47 13.16
N ARG A 257 -45.41 -33.43 13.97
CA ARG A 257 -46.68 -34.13 13.80
C ARG A 257 -47.89 -33.32 14.27
N ALA A 258 -47.70 -32.27 15.06
CA ALA A 258 -48.79 -31.41 15.54
C ALA A 258 -49.26 -30.40 14.47
N LEU A 259 -48.42 -30.10 13.47
CA LEU A 259 -48.74 -29.14 12.42
C LEU A 259 -49.70 -29.70 11.36
N LYS A 260 -50.81 -28.98 11.14
CA LYS A 260 -51.69 -29.19 9.98
C LYS A 260 -50.95 -28.89 8.66
N PRO A 261 -51.33 -29.50 7.53
CA PRO A 261 -50.62 -29.35 6.25
C PRO A 261 -50.41 -27.90 5.78
N ALA A 262 -51.43 -27.04 5.94
CA ALA A 262 -51.35 -25.62 5.58
C ALA A 262 -50.34 -24.85 6.46
N ALA A 263 -50.35 -25.10 7.77
CA ALA A 263 -49.42 -24.48 8.72
C ALA A 263 -47.97 -24.94 8.47
N ARG A 264 -47.77 -26.22 8.12
CA ARG A 264 -46.46 -26.75 7.72
C ARG A 264 -45.91 -26.05 6.47
N LYS A 265 -46.76 -25.84 5.45
CA LYS A 265 -46.37 -25.11 4.22
C LYS A 265 -45.99 -23.66 4.52
N ALA A 266 -46.74 -22.98 5.39
CA ALA A 266 -46.42 -21.62 5.84
C ALA A 266 -45.07 -21.57 6.58
N ALA A 267 -44.83 -22.47 7.54
CA ALA A 267 -43.58 -22.53 8.28
C ALA A 267 -42.35 -22.82 7.39
N LEU A 268 -42.49 -23.70 6.40
CA LEU A 268 -41.44 -23.95 5.40
C LEU A 268 -41.14 -22.71 4.54
N SER A 269 -42.16 -21.92 4.21
CA SER A 269 -42.00 -20.65 3.48
C SER A 269 -41.21 -19.63 4.32
N VAL A 270 -41.54 -19.50 5.61
CA VAL A 270 -40.84 -18.60 6.55
C VAL A 270 -39.36 -18.99 6.70
N SER A 271 -39.04 -20.27 6.92
CA SER A 271 -37.64 -20.73 7.00
C SER A 271 -36.88 -20.52 5.68
N SER A 272 -37.54 -20.72 4.53
CA SER A 272 -36.94 -20.45 3.22
C SER A 272 -36.65 -18.96 3.00
N MET A 273 -37.55 -18.08 3.43
CA MET A 273 -37.33 -16.63 3.38
C MET A 273 -36.24 -16.20 4.37
N GLY A 274 -36.22 -16.74 5.58
CA GLY A 274 -35.18 -16.49 6.58
C GLY A 274 -33.79 -16.88 6.06
N LYS A 275 -33.68 -18.02 5.37
CA LYS A 275 -32.44 -18.41 4.67
C LYS A 275 -32.03 -17.40 3.61
N VAL A 276 -32.97 -16.89 2.79
CA VAL A 276 -32.65 -15.88 1.75
C VAL A 276 -32.10 -14.61 2.39
N VAL A 277 -32.69 -14.14 3.49
CA VAL A 277 -32.19 -12.97 4.23
C VAL A 277 -30.77 -13.21 4.75
N LYS A 278 -30.54 -14.33 5.46
CA LYS A 278 -29.20 -14.71 5.95
C LYS A 278 -28.17 -14.86 4.80
N ASP A 279 -28.57 -15.41 3.65
CA ASP A 279 -27.71 -15.53 2.45
C ASP A 279 -27.32 -14.15 1.89
N ILE A 280 -28.25 -13.18 1.90
CA ILE A 280 -27.98 -11.80 1.44
C ILE A 280 -26.98 -11.11 2.38
N GLU A 281 -27.19 -11.21 3.68
CA GLU A 281 -26.29 -10.65 4.70
C GLU A 281 -24.89 -11.26 4.61
N LEU A 282 -24.81 -12.59 4.49
CA LEU A 282 -23.54 -13.30 4.33
C LEU A 282 -22.81 -12.88 3.05
N ARG A 283 -23.53 -12.70 1.92
CA ARG A 283 -22.92 -12.21 0.68
C ARG A 283 -22.35 -10.81 0.84
N LYS A 284 -23.06 -9.91 1.52
CA LYS A 284 -22.60 -8.55 1.80
C LYS A 284 -21.34 -8.56 2.67
N ALA A 285 -21.32 -9.37 3.73
CA ALA A 285 -20.16 -9.54 4.60
C ALA A 285 -18.95 -10.06 3.82
N ILE A 286 -19.12 -11.14 3.04
CA ILE A 286 -18.07 -11.72 2.20
C ILE A 286 -17.54 -10.71 1.18
N ALA A 287 -18.42 -9.93 0.54
CA ALA A 287 -17.98 -8.90 -0.40
C ALA A 287 -17.09 -7.85 0.29
N GLY A 288 -17.48 -7.35 1.46
CA GLY A 288 -16.68 -6.41 2.25
C GLY A 288 -15.33 -6.97 2.67
N GLU A 289 -15.28 -8.21 3.14
CA GLU A 289 -14.02 -8.89 3.50
C GLU A 289 -13.09 -9.08 2.31
N ARG A 290 -13.64 -9.49 1.15
CA ARG A 290 -12.86 -9.63 -0.08
C ARG A 290 -12.33 -8.30 -0.58
N ASP A 291 -13.10 -7.24 -0.44
CA ASP A 291 -12.67 -5.90 -0.84
C ASP A 291 -11.60 -5.35 0.12
N ALA A 292 -11.73 -5.60 1.43
CA ALA A 292 -10.67 -5.31 2.40
C ALA A 292 -9.38 -6.10 2.10
N LEU A 293 -9.50 -7.39 1.75
CA LEU A 293 -8.38 -8.23 1.35
C LEU A 293 -7.72 -7.72 0.07
N LYS A 294 -8.50 -7.36 -0.96
CA LYS A 294 -7.97 -6.72 -2.18
C LYS A 294 -7.28 -5.40 -1.85
N ALA A 295 -7.87 -4.57 -1.00
CA ALA A 295 -7.32 -3.28 -0.62
C ALA A 295 -5.95 -3.43 0.06
N ARG A 296 -5.80 -4.42 0.94
CA ARG A 296 -4.52 -4.77 1.58
C ARG A 296 -3.39 -5.01 0.57
N TYR A 297 -3.71 -5.65 -0.55
CA TYR A 297 -2.75 -6.03 -1.59
C TYR A 297 -2.71 -5.08 -2.80
N ARG A 298 -3.58 -4.07 -2.86
CA ARG A 298 -3.60 -3.03 -3.90
C ARG A 298 -2.57 -1.94 -3.60
N MET A 299 -1.34 -2.34 -3.29
CA MET A 299 -0.23 -1.40 -3.10
C MET A 299 0.41 -1.07 -4.44
N LYS A 300 0.73 0.21 -4.67
CA LYS A 300 1.52 0.63 -5.84
C LYS A 300 2.91 -0.02 -5.75
N PRO A 301 3.61 -0.25 -6.89
CA PRO A 301 4.94 -0.86 -6.88
C PRO A 301 5.96 -0.15 -5.98
N ALA A 302 5.87 1.19 -5.86
CA ALA A 302 6.71 1.96 -4.95
C ALA A 302 6.40 1.68 -3.47
N ASP A 303 5.13 1.59 -3.10
CA ASP A 303 4.71 1.31 -1.72
C ASP A 303 5.04 -0.14 -1.31
N GLN A 304 5.00 -1.05 -2.28
CA GLN A 304 5.49 -2.42 -2.11
C GLN A 304 6.98 -2.46 -1.75
N TYR A 305 7.81 -1.70 -2.47
CA TYR A 305 9.24 -1.62 -2.15
C TYR A 305 9.50 -0.98 -0.78
N ARG A 306 8.76 0.06 -0.42
CA ARG A 306 8.86 0.66 0.93
C ARG A 306 8.42 -0.31 2.04
N ALA A 307 7.38 -1.10 1.82
CA ALA A 307 6.95 -2.13 2.75
C ALA A 307 8.02 -3.21 2.95
N TYR A 308 8.69 -3.63 1.87
CA TYR A 308 9.86 -4.51 1.94
C TYR A 308 11.00 -3.90 2.77
N LEU A 309 11.37 -2.65 2.49
CA LEU A 309 12.42 -1.97 3.25
C LEU A 309 12.06 -1.82 4.73
N ALA A 310 10.79 -1.56 5.05
CA ALA A 310 10.31 -1.47 6.43
C ALA A 310 10.35 -2.83 7.16
N GLU A 311 9.97 -3.93 6.49
CA GLU A 311 10.08 -5.29 7.04
C GLU A 311 11.55 -5.65 7.32
N ARG A 312 12.44 -5.32 6.39
CA ARG A 312 13.87 -5.60 6.50
C ARG A 312 14.56 -4.73 7.57
N ALA A 313 14.21 -3.45 7.64
CA ALA A 313 14.63 -2.56 8.73
C ALA A 313 14.09 -3.04 10.09
N GLY A 314 12.86 -3.56 10.12
CA GLY A 314 12.26 -4.23 11.28
C GLY A 314 13.08 -5.42 11.79
N ASN A 315 13.78 -6.11 10.89
CA ASN A 315 14.69 -7.22 11.21
C ASN A 315 16.12 -6.74 11.59
N GLY A 316 16.36 -5.43 11.63
CA GLY A 316 17.62 -4.83 12.09
C GLY A 316 18.58 -4.42 10.97
N ASP A 317 18.10 -4.36 9.73
CA ASP A 317 18.90 -3.86 8.61
C ASP A 317 18.90 -2.32 8.57
N ALA A 318 20.02 -1.72 9.00
CA ALA A 318 20.20 -0.27 9.01
C ALA A 318 20.27 0.34 7.59
N ASP A 319 20.75 -0.42 6.61
CA ASP A 319 20.84 0.03 5.22
C ASP A 319 19.46 0.11 4.56
N ALA A 320 18.57 -0.83 4.89
CA ALA A 320 17.17 -0.79 4.48
C ALA A 320 16.44 0.42 5.10
N LEU A 321 16.74 0.75 6.37
CA LEU A 321 16.19 1.92 7.03
C LEU A 321 16.68 3.23 6.39
N ALA A 322 17.97 3.32 6.07
CA ALA A 322 18.56 4.47 5.39
C ALA A 322 17.91 4.68 4.01
N GLU A 323 17.77 3.62 3.22
CA GLU A 323 17.12 3.69 1.91
C GLU A 323 15.63 4.06 2.01
N LEU A 324 14.93 3.56 3.04
CA LEU A 324 13.53 3.91 3.29
C LEU A 324 13.37 5.40 3.62
N ARG A 325 14.24 5.95 4.46
CA ARG A 325 14.27 7.38 4.82
C ARG A 325 14.63 8.25 3.63
N ARG A 326 15.56 7.80 2.78
CA ARG A 326 15.94 8.49 1.54
C ARG A 326 14.77 8.62 0.55
N GLN A 327 13.86 7.64 0.52
CA GLN A 327 12.67 7.64 -0.34
C GLN A 327 11.43 8.30 0.27
N ARG A 328 11.53 8.80 1.50
CA ARG A 328 10.40 9.39 2.23
C ARG A 328 9.94 10.67 1.54
N SER A 329 8.62 10.88 1.52
CA SER A 329 8.06 12.18 1.15
C SER A 329 8.31 13.21 2.26
N PRO A 330 8.47 14.51 1.94
CA PRO A 330 8.56 15.55 2.95
C PRO A 330 7.41 15.42 3.95
N GLN A 331 7.74 15.25 5.22
CA GLN A 331 6.76 15.06 6.28
C GLN A 331 6.64 16.37 7.06
N ARG A 332 5.47 16.61 7.65
CA ARG A 332 5.27 17.77 8.53
C ARG A 332 6.31 17.72 9.65
N ALA A 333 6.94 18.87 9.91
CA ALA A 333 7.92 18.98 10.97
C ALA A 333 7.33 18.49 12.30
N PRO A 334 8.11 17.75 13.10
CA PRO A 334 7.68 17.28 14.42
C PRO A 334 7.29 18.46 15.31
N THR A 335 6.12 18.37 15.95
CA THR A 335 5.61 19.43 16.83
C THR A 335 5.76 19.10 18.31
N GLY A 336 6.08 17.86 18.66
CA GLY A 336 6.23 17.41 20.05
C GLY A 336 7.62 17.64 20.66
N GLU A 337 7.77 17.11 21.87
CA GLU A 337 9.00 17.06 22.66
C GLU A 337 10.03 16.15 21.97
N ARG A 338 11.22 16.68 21.70
CA ARG A 338 12.19 15.95 20.89
C ARG A 338 13.63 16.38 21.09
N ILE A 339 14.52 15.47 20.69
CA ILE A 339 15.96 15.69 20.60
C ILE A 339 16.36 15.75 19.12
N GLU A 340 17.11 16.78 18.75
CA GLU A 340 17.70 16.99 17.42
C GLU A 340 19.22 17.16 17.54
N HIS A 341 19.93 16.98 16.42
CA HIS A 341 21.33 17.46 16.32
C HIS A 341 21.39 18.99 16.43
N GLN A 342 22.43 19.53 17.06
CA GLN A 342 22.59 20.98 17.22
C GLN A 342 22.53 21.75 15.89
N THR A 343 23.12 21.21 14.82
CA THR A 343 23.12 21.84 13.49
C THR A 343 22.02 21.33 12.56
N GLY A 344 21.16 20.41 13.02
CA GLY A 344 20.11 19.80 12.19
C GLY A 344 20.62 18.77 11.17
N GLN A 345 21.87 18.33 11.27
CA GLN A 345 22.41 17.26 10.44
C GLN A 345 21.70 15.92 10.71
N GLN A 346 21.42 15.20 9.62
CA GLN A 346 20.84 13.87 9.66
C GLN A 346 21.93 12.85 9.32
N PRO A 347 22.23 11.88 10.20
CA PRO A 347 23.15 10.80 9.85
C PRO A 347 22.52 9.91 8.77
N GLU A 348 23.32 9.53 7.77
CA GLU A 348 22.87 8.69 6.65
C GLU A 348 22.44 7.29 7.13
N ALA A 349 23.12 6.75 8.15
CA ALA A 349 22.76 5.51 8.82
C ALA A 349 22.55 5.80 10.32
N ALA A 350 21.32 5.64 10.81
CA ALA A 350 21.07 5.70 12.25
C ALA A 350 21.23 4.30 12.85
N PRO A 351 21.95 4.15 13.97
CA PRO A 351 22.02 2.88 14.68
C PRO A 351 20.62 2.49 15.18
N ILE A 352 20.22 1.24 14.92
CA ILE A 352 18.98 0.67 15.48
C ILE A 352 19.30 0.13 16.87
N MET A 353 18.63 0.66 17.89
CA MET A 353 18.89 0.23 19.27
C MET A 353 18.31 -1.17 19.51
N LYS A 354 19.18 -2.14 19.85
CA LYS A 354 18.79 -3.46 20.38
C LYS A 354 19.10 -3.45 21.89
N PRO A 355 18.24 -3.99 22.78
CA PRO A 355 17.21 -5.01 22.55
C PRO A 355 15.74 -4.51 22.64
N ALA A 356 15.49 -3.20 22.65
CA ALA A 356 14.11 -2.68 22.76
C ALA A 356 13.22 -3.23 21.63
N ALA A 357 11.97 -3.60 21.94
CA ALA A 357 11.01 -3.96 20.91
C ALA A 357 10.73 -2.70 20.07
N TYR A 358 10.89 -2.77 18.75
CA TYR A 358 10.66 -1.64 17.86
C TYR A 358 9.88 -2.04 16.62
N LYS A 359 9.27 -1.05 15.97
CA LYS A 359 8.58 -1.20 14.69
C LYS A 359 8.97 -0.08 13.75
N VAL A 360 9.25 -0.45 12.50
CA VAL A 360 9.54 0.49 11.42
C VAL A 360 8.29 0.65 10.56
N ASP A 361 7.84 1.88 10.34
CA ASP A 361 6.74 2.18 9.42
C ASP A 361 7.23 2.40 7.98
N GLN A 362 6.31 2.53 7.02
CA GLN A 362 6.65 2.74 5.60
C GLN A 362 7.25 4.12 5.30
N GLN A 363 7.27 5.02 6.29
CA GLN A 363 7.90 6.34 6.23
C GLN A 363 9.32 6.33 6.82
N GLY A 364 9.76 5.18 7.36
CA GLY A 364 11.07 5.05 7.99
C GLY A 364 11.15 5.63 9.39
N ASN A 365 10.01 5.86 10.06
CA ASN A 365 9.98 6.15 11.48
C ASN A 365 10.14 4.84 12.26
N VAL A 366 10.96 4.87 13.30
CA VAL A 366 11.20 3.73 14.18
C VAL A 366 10.59 4.04 15.53
N THR A 367 9.50 3.37 15.88
CA THR A 367 8.85 3.51 17.19
C THR A 367 9.37 2.42 18.12
N TYR A 368 9.88 2.83 19.28
CA TYR A 368 10.37 1.96 20.33
C TYR A 368 9.30 1.77 21.41
N TYR A 369 9.20 0.55 21.93
CA TYR A 369 8.17 0.15 22.88
C TYR A 369 8.80 -0.37 24.18
N ASP A 370 8.09 -0.15 25.28
CA ASP A 370 8.44 -0.72 26.58
C ASP A 370 8.07 -2.22 26.65
N GLN A 371 8.34 -2.83 27.81
CA GLN A 371 8.00 -4.24 28.07
C GLN A 371 6.48 -4.49 28.03
N GLN A 372 5.68 -3.47 28.31
CA GLN A 372 4.22 -3.46 28.28
C GLN A 372 3.65 -3.14 26.90
N LYS A 373 4.49 -3.02 25.86
CA LYS A 373 4.14 -2.65 24.48
C LYS A 373 3.52 -1.26 24.33
N ARG A 374 3.76 -0.34 25.27
CA ARG A 374 3.43 1.08 25.15
C ARG A 374 4.54 1.79 24.36
N ALA A 375 4.16 2.68 23.46
CA ALA A 375 5.13 3.45 22.66
C ALA A 375 5.85 4.46 23.54
N MET A 376 7.18 4.39 23.61
CA MET A 376 8.03 5.25 24.43
C MET A 376 8.43 6.51 23.65
N PHE A 377 9.15 6.32 22.54
CA PHE A 377 9.64 7.38 21.66
C PHE A 377 9.72 6.89 20.21
N THR A 378 9.78 7.83 19.28
CA THR A 378 9.87 7.57 17.84
C THR A 378 11.07 8.30 17.24
N ASP A 379 11.97 7.54 16.62
CA ASP A 379 13.04 8.06 15.79
C ASP A 379 12.53 8.36 14.38
N ARG A 380 12.45 9.65 14.04
CA ARG A 380 12.00 10.17 12.75
C ARG A 380 13.14 10.46 11.77
N GLY A 381 14.37 10.06 12.08
CA GLY A 381 15.57 10.33 11.28
C GLY A 381 16.20 11.70 11.58
N GLU A 382 15.43 12.78 11.63
CA GLU A 382 15.94 14.12 12.01
C GLU A 382 15.84 14.41 13.51
N ALA A 383 14.90 13.75 14.18
CA ALA A 383 14.61 13.95 15.58
C ALA A 383 14.21 12.63 16.26
N VAL A 384 14.49 12.54 17.56
CA VAL A 384 13.90 11.53 18.45
C VAL A 384 12.78 12.21 19.21
N GLU A 385 11.52 11.87 18.91
CA GLU A 385 10.33 12.46 19.53
C GLU A 385 9.78 11.56 20.63
N PHE A 386 9.43 12.15 21.78
CA PHE A 386 8.97 11.45 22.96
C PHE A 386 7.44 11.41 23.01
N GLY A 387 6.90 10.22 23.30
CA GLY A 387 5.47 10.05 23.59
C GLY A 387 5.17 9.93 25.09
N GLN A 388 6.20 9.66 25.90
CA GLN A 388 6.11 9.51 27.34
C GLN A 388 7.32 10.18 28.02
N GLN A 389 7.10 10.63 29.25
CA GLN A 389 8.08 11.34 30.07
C GLN A 389 8.64 10.51 31.22
N GLU A 390 8.44 9.18 31.19
CA GLU A 390 8.99 8.27 32.21
C GLU A 390 10.53 8.29 32.17
N ARG A 391 11.17 8.19 33.34
CA ARG A 391 12.64 8.29 33.48
C ARG A 391 13.39 7.31 32.57
N ASP A 392 12.95 6.04 32.54
CA ASP A 392 13.55 5.00 31.72
C ASP A 392 13.37 5.26 30.21
N THR A 393 12.26 5.91 29.84
CA THR A 393 11.98 6.33 28.47
C THR A 393 12.94 7.42 28.03
N ILE A 394 13.16 8.42 28.89
CA ILE A 394 14.09 9.52 28.66
C ILE A 394 15.53 9.01 28.54
N GLU A 395 15.95 8.15 29.47
CA GLU A 395 17.29 7.56 29.46
C GLU A 395 17.56 6.78 28.15
N GLN A 396 16.62 5.92 27.74
CA GLN A 396 16.76 5.15 26.49
C GLN A 396 16.74 6.04 25.25
N GLY A 397 15.87 7.05 25.21
CA GLY A 397 15.82 8.01 24.12
C GLY A 397 17.09 8.87 24.03
N LEU A 398 17.67 9.27 25.16
CA LEU A 398 18.96 9.96 25.23
C LEU A 398 20.10 9.09 24.70
N ARG A 399 20.17 7.80 25.09
CA ARG A 399 21.17 6.88 24.54
C ARG A 399 21.09 6.77 23.02
N LEU A 400 19.88 6.63 22.47
CA LEU A 400 19.68 6.61 21.02
C LEU A 400 20.11 7.93 20.38
N ALA A 401 19.69 9.06 20.95
CA ALA A 401 20.03 10.37 20.43
C ALA A 401 21.55 10.59 20.40
N LEU A 402 22.27 10.21 21.46
CA LEU A 402 23.73 10.34 21.53
C LEU A 402 24.44 9.40 20.54
N ALA A 403 23.96 8.16 20.40
CA ALA A 403 24.50 7.23 19.41
C ALA A 403 24.32 7.74 17.97
N LYS A 404 23.28 8.54 17.74
CA LYS A 404 22.88 9.03 16.41
C LYS A 404 23.46 10.40 16.06
N PHE A 405 23.42 11.33 16.99
CA PHE A 405 23.78 12.73 16.80
C PHE A 405 25.13 13.08 17.43
N GLY A 406 25.74 12.17 18.20
CA GLY A 406 26.88 12.49 19.04
C GLY A 406 26.49 13.32 20.26
N PRO A 407 27.46 13.87 20.99
CA PRO A 407 27.21 14.52 22.28
C PRO A 407 26.52 15.89 22.17
N HIS A 408 26.56 16.54 21.00
CA HIS A 408 26.04 17.89 20.79
C HIS A 408 24.57 17.85 20.35
N ILE A 409 23.66 18.01 21.31
CA ILE A 409 22.22 17.87 21.07
C ILE A 409 21.46 19.16 21.38
N ARG A 410 20.25 19.24 20.81
CA ARG A 410 19.30 20.31 21.07
C ARG A 410 17.95 19.73 21.47
N LEU A 411 17.39 20.24 22.57
CA LEU A 411 16.01 19.94 22.99
C LEU A 411 15.03 20.93 22.35
N ARG A 412 13.86 20.43 21.92
CA ARG A 412 12.78 21.24 21.35
C ARG A 412 11.42 20.77 21.85
N GLY A 413 10.48 21.71 22.00
CA GLY A 413 9.06 21.43 22.23
C GLY A 413 8.67 21.02 23.66
N GLY A 414 9.64 20.81 24.56
CA GLY A 414 9.38 20.45 25.96
C GLY A 414 9.24 21.65 26.90
N SER A 415 8.56 21.41 28.02
CA SER A 415 8.50 22.36 29.14
C SER A 415 9.88 22.54 29.80
N GLU A 416 10.03 23.60 30.61
CA GLU A 416 11.25 23.80 31.39
C GLU A 416 11.51 22.62 32.35
N GLU A 417 10.46 22.10 32.99
CA GLU A 417 10.52 20.91 33.85
C GLU A 417 11.01 19.68 33.09
N TYR A 418 10.51 19.45 31.87
CA TYR A 418 10.93 18.35 31.01
C TYR A 418 12.41 18.48 30.62
N ASN A 419 12.84 19.68 30.21
CA ASN A 419 14.23 19.92 29.83
C ASN A 419 15.16 19.70 31.03
N ASN A 420 14.77 20.20 32.21
CA ASN A 420 15.49 19.98 33.46
C ASN A 420 15.59 18.49 33.82
N MET A 421 14.51 17.72 33.67
CA MET A 421 14.52 16.28 33.87
C MET A 421 15.45 15.56 32.88
N MET A 422 15.48 15.96 31.61
CA MET A 422 16.42 15.44 30.61
C MET A 422 17.88 15.65 31.03
N ALA A 423 18.24 16.84 31.50
CA ALA A 423 19.57 17.14 32.01
C ALA A 423 19.92 16.31 33.26
N ASP A 424 18.97 16.18 34.20
CA ASP A 424 19.17 15.42 35.42
C ASP A 424 19.36 13.92 35.14
N VAL A 425 18.54 13.35 34.25
CA VAL A 425 18.66 11.94 33.84
C VAL A 425 19.98 11.69 33.13
N ALA A 426 20.41 12.57 32.23
CA ALA A 426 21.70 12.45 31.56
C ALA A 426 22.88 12.43 32.57
N ALA A 427 22.85 13.36 33.54
CA ALA A 427 23.87 13.45 34.58
C ALA A 427 23.88 12.24 35.52
N ASP A 428 22.72 11.83 36.04
CA ASP A 428 22.56 10.71 36.97
C ASP A 428 23.05 9.38 36.36
N THR A 429 22.77 9.19 35.06
CA THR A 429 23.13 7.98 34.31
C THR A 429 24.58 8.01 33.80
N GLY A 430 25.26 9.15 33.92
CA GLY A 430 26.64 9.34 33.48
C GLY A 430 26.82 9.45 31.97
N LEU A 431 25.76 9.84 31.24
CA LEU A 431 25.82 10.09 29.80
C LEU A 431 26.50 11.44 29.55
N TYR A 432 27.47 11.47 28.62
CA TYR A 432 28.13 12.73 28.24
C TYR A 432 27.30 13.48 27.20
N VAL A 433 26.77 14.65 27.60
CA VAL A 433 25.89 15.49 26.79
C VAL A 433 26.36 16.95 26.77
N GLU A 434 26.27 17.58 25.62
CA GLU A 434 26.46 19.01 25.42
C GLU A 434 25.17 19.62 24.87
N PHE A 435 24.48 20.38 25.72
CA PHE A 435 23.25 21.07 25.38
C PHE A 435 23.54 22.41 24.72
N SER A 436 22.77 22.74 23.67
CA SER A 436 22.87 24.04 23.00
C SER A 436 22.44 25.23 23.87
N ASP A 437 21.64 24.98 24.91
CA ASP A 437 21.13 26.00 25.83
C ASP A 437 22.07 26.13 27.04
N LYS A 438 22.48 27.37 27.34
CA LYS A 438 23.43 27.64 28.42
C LYS A 438 22.88 27.27 29.81
N ALA A 439 21.65 27.67 30.12
CA ALA A 439 21.07 27.41 31.44
C ALA A 439 20.92 25.90 31.68
N LEU A 440 20.54 25.18 30.62
CA LEU A 440 20.44 23.72 30.67
C LEU A 440 21.81 23.03 30.82
N GLN A 441 22.83 23.54 30.12
CA GLN A 441 24.20 23.04 30.24
C GLN A 441 24.78 23.26 31.64
N ASP A 442 24.50 24.42 32.26
CA ASP A 442 24.92 24.73 33.62
C ASP A 442 24.28 23.76 34.63
N ARG A 443 22.97 23.49 34.50
CA ARG A 443 22.27 22.51 35.34
C ARG A 443 22.85 21.10 35.20
N TYR A 444 23.05 20.64 33.97
CA TYR A 444 23.64 19.32 33.70
C TYR A 444 25.02 19.19 34.36
N SER A 445 25.86 20.21 34.25
CA SER A 445 27.22 20.23 34.81
C SER A 445 27.19 20.14 36.34
N GLN A 446 26.37 20.98 37.00
CA GLN A 446 26.19 20.95 38.46
C GLN A 446 25.68 19.59 38.95
N ARG A 447 24.69 19.00 38.27
CA ARG A 447 24.12 17.70 38.64
C ARG A 447 25.14 16.57 38.47
N ARG A 448 25.97 16.63 37.43
CA ARG A 448 27.01 15.64 37.16
C ARG A 448 28.10 15.67 38.23
N GLU A 449 28.55 16.86 38.62
CA GLU A 449 29.50 17.04 39.72
C GLU A 449 28.96 16.49 41.04
N ALA A 450 27.70 16.82 41.38
CA ALA A 450 27.05 16.29 42.58
C ALA A 450 26.95 14.76 42.57
N THR A 451 26.60 14.16 41.42
CA THR A 451 26.51 12.70 41.25
C THR A 451 27.89 12.05 41.36
N GLN A 452 28.92 12.66 40.79
CA GLN A 452 30.29 12.16 40.84
C GLN A 452 30.87 12.25 42.25
N ALA A 453 30.69 13.37 42.94
CA ALA A 453 31.08 13.55 44.35
C ALA A 453 30.38 12.54 45.27
N GLY A 454 29.08 12.28 45.04
CA GLY A 454 28.33 11.25 45.78
C GLY A 454 28.87 9.83 45.55
N ARG A 455 29.22 9.49 44.30
CA ARG A 455 29.84 8.20 43.96
C ARG A 455 31.22 8.07 44.59
N ASP A 456 32.04 9.12 44.56
CA ASP A 456 33.38 9.14 45.14
C ASP A 456 33.35 9.03 46.68
N TYR A 457 32.36 9.66 47.32
CA TYR A 457 32.11 9.48 48.76
C TYR A 457 31.69 8.03 49.10
N PHE A 458 30.82 7.42 48.30
CA PHE A 458 30.38 6.04 48.49
C PHE A 458 31.49 5.01 48.27
N THR A 459 32.34 5.20 47.25
CA THR A 459 33.49 4.33 47.00
C THR A 459 34.54 4.46 48.10
N LYS A 460 34.81 5.68 48.59
CA LYS A 460 35.75 5.93 49.69
C LYS A 460 35.26 5.37 51.03
N SER A 461 33.96 5.46 51.31
CA SER A 461 33.35 4.87 52.52
C SER A 461 33.29 3.35 52.46
N LYS A 462 33.02 2.74 51.30
CA LYS A 462 33.10 1.29 51.09
C LYS A 462 34.55 0.76 51.20
N ALA A 463 35.53 1.52 50.71
CA ALA A 463 36.95 1.19 50.87
C ALA A 463 37.41 1.33 52.34
N ALA A 464 36.86 2.28 53.09
CA ALA A 464 37.14 2.45 54.52
C ALA A 464 36.48 1.37 55.41
N GLN A 465 35.35 0.78 54.98
CA GLN A 465 34.67 -0.31 55.71
C GLN A 465 35.15 -1.74 55.34
N GLY A 466 36.06 -1.89 54.37
CA GLY A 466 36.62 -3.19 53.96
C GLY A 466 37.69 -3.79 54.89
N GLY A 467 37.85 -3.26 56.10
CA GLY A 467 38.93 -3.64 57.04
C GLY A 467 38.53 -4.36 58.32
N GLN A 468 37.24 -4.65 58.56
CA GLN A 468 36.80 -5.34 59.78
C GLN A 468 35.74 -6.41 59.48
N GLN A 469 36.20 -7.65 59.32
CA GLN A 469 35.41 -8.81 59.74
C GLN A 469 35.51 -8.94 61.27
N PRO A 470 34.39 -9.07 62.00
CA PRO A 470 34.37 -9.82 63.24
C PRO A 470 34.11 -11.28 62.92
N GLU A 471 35.09 -12.11 63.29
CA GLU A 471 34.96 -13.55 63.44
C GLU A 471 34.21 -13.87 64.76
N ARG A 472 33.45 -14.99 64.79
CA ARG A 472 32.63 -15.61 65.87
C ARG A 472 31.12 -15.29 65.82
N ASP A 473 30.18 -16.23 65.70
CA ASP A 473 30.17 -17.70 65.77
C ASP A 473 29.06 -18.29 64.84
N GLN A 474 29.34 -19.43 64.20
CA GLN A 474 28.38 -20.33 63.50
C GLN A 474 27.64 -21.22 64.54
N PRO A 475 26.64 -22.12 64.28
CA PRO A 475 26.13 -22.70 63.01
C PRO A 475 24.61 -23.04 62.98
N GLU A 476 23.88 -22.84 61.87
CA GLU A 476 22.57 -23.55 61.69
C GLU A 476 22.22 -24.01 60.26
N GLN A 477 23.00 -23.66 59.24
CA GLN A 477 22.63 -23.99 57.86
C GLN A 477 23.40 -25.18 57.25
N THR A 478 24.46 -25.65 57.90
CA THR A 478 25.25 -26.81 57.42
C THR A 478 24.52 -28.14 57.67
N ALA A 479 23.64 -28.22 58.68
CA ALA A 479 22.91 -29.45 59.02
C ALA A 479 21.72 -29.78 58.09
N GLN A 480 21.20 -28.81 57.33
CA GLN A 480 20.11 -29.04 56.37
C GLN A 480 20.62 -29.48 55.00
N HIS A 481 21.75 -28.94 54.53
CA HIS A 481 22.30 -29.33 53.23
C HIS A 481 23.06 -30.67 53.23
N GLU A 482 23.55 -31.16 54.36
CA GLU A 482 24.08 -32.54 54.45
C GLU A 482 22.98 -33.60 54.56
N ARG A 483 21.83 -33.28 55.17
CA ARG A 483 20.66 -34.20 55.23
C ARG A 483 19.96 -34.36 53.89
N GLU A 484 19.92 -33.31 53.05
CA GLU A 484 19.36 -33.41 51.70
C GLU A 484 20.29 -34.13 50.70
N ARG A 485 21.62 -34.08 50.94
CA ARG A 485 22.59 -34.79 50.09
C ARG A 485 22.73 -36.28 50.39
N GLN A 486 22.38 -36.73 51.60
CA GLN A 486 22.36 -38.17 51.94
C GLN A 486 21.05 -38.89 51.54
N ALA A 487 20.00 -38.15 51.15
CA ALA A 487 18.74 -38.73 50.66
C ALA A 487 18.70 -38.98 49.14
N GLN A 488 19.77 -38.65 48.41
CA GLN A 488 19.87 -38.87 46.96
C GLN A 488 21.17 -39.58 46.60
N LYS A 489 21.27 -40.87 46.91
CA LYS A 489 21.92 -41.91 46.08
C LYS A 489 21.67 -43.31 46.69
N PRO A 490 21.73 -44.37 45.88
CA PRO A 490 20.70 -45.40 45.82
C PRO A 490 21.08 -46.68 46.57
N ASP A 491 20.08 -47.50 46.87
CA ASP A 491 20.20 -48.96 46.84
C ASP A 491 19.46 -49.49 45.61
#